data_AF-A0A1Q6WP38-F1
#
_entry.id   AF-A0A1Q6WP38-F1
#
_cell.length_a   1.000
_cell.length_b   1.000
_cell.length_c   1.000
_cell.angle_alpha   90.00
_cell.angle_beta   90.00
_cell.angle_gamma   90.00
#
_symmetry.space_group_name_H-M   'P 1'
#
loop_
_entity.id
_entity.type
_entity.pdbx_description
1 polymer ?
#
loop_
_entity_poly.entity_id
_entity_poly.type
_entity_poly.pdbx_seq_one_letter_code
_entity_poly.pdbx_strand_id
1 'polypeptide(L)'
;MLNRSKTWAVVLLVATFVAGIAVGAGGRALWARRAEAAAGPSHGPDRMLASLAQELRLTPAEHDSLAAILQQHWTRMNAVWDAVRPRFDSIRVEMDSAVVRQLTPDQAAKYRDHVTRYRHRQEQERQGGGKKQ
;
A
#
# COMPACT_ATOMS: atom_id res chain seq x y z
N MET A 1 22.71 -25.26 -44.37
CA MET A 1 23.71 -25.56 -43.31
C MET A 1 23.87 -24.29 -42.47
N LEU A 2 23.19 -24.17 -41.32
CA LEU A 2 23.32 -22.97 -40.50
C LEU A 2 24.75 -22.91 -39.93
N ASN A 3 25.47 -21.83 -40.25
CA ASN A 3 26.80 -21.57 -39.70
C ASN A 3 26.76 -21.73 -38.18
N ARG A 4 27.60 -22.64 -37.66
CA ARG A 4 27.76 -22.92 -36.23
C ARG A 4 27.85 -21.62 -35.40
N SER A 5 28.49 -20.59 -35.95
CA SER A 5 28.60 -19.26 -35.33
C SER A 5 27.28 -18.51 -35.19
N LYS A 6 26.39 -18.55 -36.18
CA LYS A 6 25.05 -17.94 -36.10
C LYS A 6 24.17 -18.67 -35.10
N THR A 7 24.23 -20.00 -35.05
CA THR A 7 23.47 -20.79 -34.08
C THR A 7 23.92 -20.49 -32.65
N TRP A 8 25.24 -20.39 -32.41
CA TRP A 8 25.78 -20.01 -31.10
C TRP A 8 25.42 -18.58 -30.70
N ALA A 9 25.43 -17.63 -31.64
CA ALA A 9 25.00 -16.26 -31.36
C ALA A 9 23.51 -16.18 -30.96
N VAL A 10 22.65 -16.94 -31.65
CA VAL A 10 21.21 -16.99 -31.33
C VAL A 10 20.98 -17.65 -29.97
N VAL A 11 21.70 -18.72 -29.64
CA VAL A 11 21.59 -19.38 -28.33
C VAL A 11 22.03 -18.45 -27.21
N LEU A 12 23.15 -17.74 -27.38
CA LEU A 12 23.61 -16.75 -26.39
C LEU A 12 22.62 -15.61 -26.22
N LEU A 13 22.01 -15.13 -27.30
CA LEU A 13 21.02 -14.05 -27.25
C LEU A 13 19.72 -14.48 -26.57
N VAL A 14 19.26 -15.70 -26.82
CA VAL A 14 18.10 -16.26 -26.10
C VAL A 14 18.43 -16.50 -24.62
N ALA A 15 19.62 -17.00 -24.31
CA ALA A 15 20.05 -17.24 -22.93
C ALA A 15 20.13 -15.93 -22.12
N THR A 16 20.69 -14.87 -22.68
CA THR A 16 20.75 -13.55 -22.00
C THR A 16 19.37 -12.90 -21.89
N PHE A 17 18.49 -13.09 -22.87
CA PHE A 17 17.12 -12.59 -22.81
C PHE A 17 16.30 -13.30 -21.72
N VAL A 18 16.40 -14.62 -21.62
CA VAL A 18 15.73 -15.41 -20.56
C VAL A 18 16.30 -15.06 -19.18
N ALA A 19 17.62 -14.89 -19.06
CA ALA A 19 18.24 -14.40 -17.82
C ALA A 19 17.74 -12.99 -17.45
N GLY A 20 17.59 -12.10 -18.42
CA GLY A 20 17.00 -10.77 -18.23
C GLY A 20 15.54 -10.79 -17.78
N ILE A 21 14.71 -11.70 -18.34
CA ILE A 21 13.32 -11.89 -17.92
C ILE A 21 13.25 -12.48 -16.51
N ALA A 22 14.11 -13.44 -16.16
CA ALA A 22 14.14 -14.03 -14.83
C ALA A 22 14.53 -12.98 -13.77
N VAL A 23 15.51 -12.12 -14.07
CA VAL A 23 15.91 -10.99 -13.21
C VAL A 23 14.83 -9.90 -13.18
N GLY A 24 14.14 -9.63 -14.28
CA GLY A 24 13.06 -8.62 -14.35
C GLY A 24 11.78 -9.05 -13.63
N ALA A 25 11.36 -10.31 -13.78
CA ALA A 25 10.17 -10.86 -13.14
C ALA A 25 10.41 -11.17 -11.65
N GLY A 26 11.57 -11.75 -11.31
CA GLY A 26 11.98 -11.98 -9.92
C GLY A 26 12.27 -10.66 -9.18
N GLY A 27 12.90 -9.72 -9.88
CA GLY A 27 13.18 -8.37 -9.38
C GLY A 27 11.92 -7.59 -9.08
N ARG A 28 10.90 -7.61 -9.93
CA ARG A 28 9.63 -6.91 -9.69
C ARG A 28 8.80 -7.54 -8.56
N ALA A 29 8.84 -8.86 -8.38
CA ALA A 29 8.19 -9.51 -7.26
C ALA A 29 8.91 -9.18 -5.94
N LEU A 30 10.23 -9.28 -5.88
CA LEU A 30 11.02 -8.92 -4.70
C LEU A 30 10.99 -7.41 -4.41
N TRP A 31 10.97 -6.55 -5.44
CA TRP A 31 10.77 -5.11 -5.27
C TRP A 31 9.35 -4.78 -4.83
N ALA A 32 8.30 -5.47 -5.30
CA ALA A 32 6.95 -5.27 -4.79
C ALA A 32 6.86 -5.70 -3.31
N ARG A 33 7.51 -6.80 -2.92
CA ARG A 33 7.55 -7.27 -1.51
C ARG A 33 8.40 -6.35 -0.63
N ARG A 34 9.52 -5.83 -1.16
CA ARG A 34 10.41 -4.88 -0.49
C ARG A 34 9.81 -3.49 -0.44
N ALA A 35 9.06 -3.08 -1.47
CA ALA A 35 8.33 -1.83 -1.53
C ALA A 35 7.06 -1.89 -0.69
N GLU A 36 6.42 -3.04 -0.47
CA GLU A 36 5.39 -3.22 0.55
C GLU A 36 5.99 -3.27 1.97
N ALA A 37 7.15 -3.91 2.14
CA ALA A 37 7.91 -3.89 3.40
C ALA A 37 8.60 -2.52 3.68
N ALA A 38 8.76 -1.66 2.67
CA ALA A 38 9.30 -0.31 2.77
C ALA A 38 8.24 0.78 2.58
N ALA A 39 7.01 0.45 2.17
CA ALA A 39 5.84 1.32 2.17
C ALA A 39 5.24 1.40 3.57
N GLY A 40 6.10 1.64 4.56
CA GLY A 40 5.66 2.31 5.76
C GLY A 40 5.61 3.82 5.48
N PRO A 41 4.43 4.45 5.50
CA PRO A 41 4.18 5.47 6.46
C PRO A 41 4.10 4.76 7.81
N SER A 42 5.19 4.86 8.54
CA SER A 42 5.32 4.63 9.97
C SER A 42 4.01 4.91 10.74
N HIS A 43 3.87 4.24 11.90
CA HIS A 43 3.00 4.60 13.04
C HIS A 43 1.74 3.75 13.33
N GLY A 44 1.44 2.67 12.58
CA GLY A 44 0.34 1.76 12.92
C GLY A 44 0.74 0.73 14.00
N PRO A 45 1.38 -0.38 13.60
CA PRO A 45 1.85 -1.40 14.54
C PRO A 45 2.97 -0.88 15.44
N ASP A 46 3.84 0.01 14.95
CA ASP A 46 4.98 0.53 15.71
C ASP A 46 4.54 1.41 16.89
N ARG A 47 3.49 2.23 16.74
CA ARG A 47 2.97 3.03 17.86
C ARG A 47 2.27 2.17 18.89
N MET A 48 1.50 1.19 18.42
CA MET A 48 0.87 0.22 19.30
C MET A 48 1.93 -0.55 20.08
N LEU A 49 2.99 -1.01 19.40
CA LEU A 49 4.12 -1.69 20.03
C LEU A 49 4.87 -0.78 21.01
N ALA A 50 5.12 0.48 20.67
CA ALA A 50 5.77 1.43 21.57
C ALA A 50 4.95 1.68 22.84
N SER A 51 3.62 1.82 22.70
CA SER A 51 2.71 1.95 23.83
C SER A 51 2.75 0.70 24.72
N LEU A 52 2.67 -0.49 24.11
CA LEU A 52 2.72 -1.77 24.82
C LEU A 52 4.08 -1.98 25.50
N ALA A 53 5.18 -1.62 24.84
CA ALA A 53 6.53 -1.71 25.37
C ALA A 53 6.71 -0.86 26.62
N GLN A 54 6.18 0.37 26.60
CA GLN A 54 6.24 1.28 27.73
C GLN A 54 5.36 0.81 28.90
N GLU A 55 4.14 0.35 28.60
CA GLU A 55 3.15 -0.03 29.61
C GLU A 55 3.47 -1.38 30.27
N LEU A 56 3.94 -2.36 29.49
CA LEU A 56 4.24 -3.71 29.96
C LEU A 56 5.72 -3.91 30.34
N ARG A 57 6.58 -2.91 30.08
CA ARG A 57 8.04 -2.98 30.29
C ARG A 57 8.65 -4.22 29.64
N LEU A 58 8.34 -4.42 28.36
CA LEU A 58 8.76 -5.58 27.60
C LEU A 58 10.28 -5.73 27.57
N THR A 59 10.77 -6.96 27.71
CA THR A 59 12.16 -7.30 27.40
C THR A 59 12.41 -7.24 25.89
N PRO A 60 13.67 -7.13 25.43
CA PRO A 60 13.98 -7.10 24.00
C PRO A 60 13.40 -8.30 23.21
N ALA A 61 13.44 -9.50 23.79
CA ALA A 61 12.91 -10.70 23.14
C ALA A 61 11.37 -10.70 23.01
N GLU A 62 10.66 -10.16 24.01
CA GLU A 62 9.19 -10.02 23.98
C GLU A 62 8.76 -8.93 23.01
N HIS A 63 9.51 -7.83 22.96
CA HIS A 63 9.31 -6.75 22.00
C HIS A 63 9.37 -7.27 20.56
N ASP A 64 10.42 -8.03 20.22
CA ASP A 64 10.59 -8.58 18.87
C ASP A 64 9.50 -9.58 18.50
N SER A 65 9.07 -10.40 19.48
CA SER A 65 7.97 -11.35 19.30
C SER A 65 6.64 -10.64 19.03
N LEU A 66 6.33 -9.59 19.80
CA LEU A 66 5.11 -8.79 19.61
C LEU A 66 5.16 -7.98 18.32
N ALA A 67 6.31 -7.45 17.95
CA ALA A 67 6.51 -6.76 16.68
C ALA A 67 6.13 -7.68 15.51
N ALA A 68 6.62 -8.93 15.52
CA ALA A 68 6.34 -9.90 14.47
C ALA A 68 4.83 -10.23 14.38
N ILE A 69 4.17 -10.45 15.51
CA ILE A 69 2.73 -10.75 15.58
C ILE A 69 1.92 -9.57 15.04
N LEU A 70 2.17 -8.36 15.55
CA LEU A 70 1.44 -7.17 15.15
C LEU A 70 1.64 -6.88 13.66
N GLN A 71 2.86 -7.01 13.15
CA GLN A 71 3.17 -6.80 11.75
C GLN A 71 2.43 -7.79 10.83
N GLN A 72 2.41 -9.07 11.20
CA GLN A 72 1.70 -10.10 10.44
C GLN A 72 0.20 -9.81 10.37
N HIS A 73 -0.42 -9.46 11.50
CA HIS A 73 -1.85 -9.16 11.54
C HIS A 73 -2.18 -7.86 10.81
N TRP A 74 -1.35 -6.81 10.95
CA TRP A 74 -1.51 -5.55 10.24
C TRP A 74 -1.47 -5.76 8.73
N THR A 75 -0.53 -6.55 8.24
CA THR A 75 -0.41 -6.93 6.83
C THR A 75 -1.69 -7.61 6.33
N ARG A 76 -2.22 -8.57 7.10
CA ARG A 76 -3.46 -9.27 6.76
C ARG A 76 -4.67 -8.33 6.73
N MET A 77 -4.79 -7.42 7.71
CA MET A 77 -5.87 -6.44 7.73
C MET A 77 -5.80 -5.49 6.54
N ASN A 78 -4.61 -5.00 6.18
CA ASN A 78 -4.43 -4.14 5.02
C ASN A 78 -4.81 -4.84 3.72
N ALA A 79 -4.42 -6.10 3.55
CA ALA A 79 -4.81 -6.87 2.36
C ALA A 79 -6.34 -7.01 2.24
N VAL A 80 -7.04 -7.25 3.36
CA VAL A 80 -8.51 -7.27 3.38
C VAL A 80 -9.08 -5.89 3.06
N TRP A 81 -8.51 -4.83 3.64
CA TRP A 81 -8.95 -3.47 3.37
C TRP A 81 -8.77 -3.08 1.90
N ASP A 82 -7.63 -3.40 1.28
CA ASP A 82 -7.36 -3.11 -0.13
C ASP A 82 -8.34 -3.84 -1.07
N ALA A 83 -8.77 -5.04 -0.70
CA ALA A 83 -9.79 -5.77 -1.45
C ALA A 83 -11.19 -5.13 -1.35
N VAL A 84 -11.52 -4.54 -0.19
CA VAL A 84 -12.86 -3.99 0.09
C VAL A 84 -12.96 -2.51 -0.26
N ARG A 85 -11.86 -1.76 -0.18
CA ARG A 85 -11.79 -0.31 -0.41
C ARG A 85 -12.46 0.14 -1.72
N PRO A 86 -12.25 -0.51 -2.88
CA PRO A 86 -12.90 -0.09 -4.12
C PRO A 86 -14.43 -0.13 -4.06
N ARG A 87 -15.00 -1.12 -3.36
CA ARG A 87 -16.46 -1.24 -3.17
C ARG A 87 -16.99 -0.13 -2.27
N PHE A 88 -16.23 0.22 -1.25
CA PHE A 88 -16.59 1.34 -0.39
C PHE A 88 -16.54 2.66 -1.17
N ASP A 89 -15.51 2.85 -1.98
CA ASP A 89 -15.34 4.06 -2.79
C ASP A 89 -16.43 4.18 -3.86
N SER A 90 -16.89 3.07 -4.46
CA SER A 90 -18.03 3.11 -5.39
C SER A 90 -19.33 3.54 -4.70
N ILE A 91 -19.61 3.03 -3.49
CA ILE A 91 -20.80 3.42 -2.72
C ILE A 91 -20.74 4.92 -2.37
N ARG A 92 -19.56 5.43 -2.01
CA ARG A 92 -19.37 6.87 -1.76
C ARG A 92 -19.66 7.71 -3.00
N VAL A 93 -19.15 7.32 -4.15
CA VAL A 93 -19.38 8.03 -5.42
C VAL A 93 -20.87 8.03 -5.79
N GLU A 94 -21.53 6.89 -5.61
CA GLU A 94 -22.97 6.77 -5.86
C GLU A 94 -23.78 7.70 -4.94
N MET A 95 -23.48 7.68 -3.64
CA MET A 95 -24.09 8.56 -2.66
C MET A 95 -23.88 10.05 -3.01
N ASP A 96 -22.64 10.45 -3.31
CA ASP A 96 -22.32 11.83 -3.71
C ASP A 96 -23.15 12.26 -4.93
N SER A 97 -23.28 11.36 -5.92
CA SER A 97 -24.08 11.64 -7.13
C SER A 97 -25.57 11.78 -6.82
N ALA A 98 -26.10 10.96 -5.91
CA ALA A 98 -27.49 11.01 -5.48
C ALA A 98 -27.78 12.31 -4.74
N VAL A 99 -26.87 12.75 -3.86
CA VAL A 99 -26.98 14.03 -3.15
C VAL A 99 -26.93 15.19 -4.13
N VAL A 100 -25.95 15.23 -5.03
CA VAL A 100 -25.80 16.35 -6.00
C VAL A 100 -27.03 16.53 -6.87
N ARG A 101 -27.73 15.45 -7.25
CA ARG A 101 -28.98 15.53 -8.04
C ARG A 101 -30.14 16.22 -7.32
N GLN A 102 -30.10 16.32 -5.99
CA GLN A 102 -31.12 16.98 -5.18
C GLN A 102 -30.80 18.45 -4.88
N LEU A 103 -29.61 18.92 -5.29
CA LEU A 103 -29.12 20.26 -4.96
C LEU A 103 -29.22 21.20 -6.16
N THR A 104 -29.38 22.50 -5.88
CA THR A 104 -29.19 23.53 -6.91
C THR A 104 -27.72 23.56 -7.36
N PRO A 105 -27.40 24.12 -8.54
CA PRO A 105 -26.02 24.19 -9.03
C PRO A 105 -25.05 24.83 -8.03
N ASP A 106 -25.46 25.91 -7.37
CA ASP A 106 -24.64 26.62 -6.36
C ASP A 106 -24.43 25.78 -5.09
N GLN A 107 -25.45 25.05 -4.64
CA GLN A 107 -25.35 24.15 -3.50
C GLN A 107 -24.45 22.94 -3.83
N ALA A 108 -24.56 22.40 -5.04
CA ALA A 108 -23.73 21.30 -5.50
C ALA A 108 -22.24 21.69 -5.57
N ALA A 109 -21.93 22.92 -5.97
CA ALA A 109 -20.56 23.45 -5.94
C ALA A 109 -20.00 23.50 -4.50
N LYS A 110 -20.79 24.03 -3.54
CA LYS A 110 -20.41 24.06 -2.12
C LYS A 110 -20.24 22.66 -1.52
N TYR A 111 -21.11 21.72 -1.89
CA TYR A 111 -21.04 20.33 -1.44
C TYR A 111 -19.76 19.65 -1.90
N ARG A 112 -19.40 19.77 -3.20
CA ARG A 112 -18.16 19.18 -3.75
C ARG A 112 -16.91 19.73 -3.07
N ASP A 113 -16.87 21.04 -2.82
CA ASP A 113 -15.77 21.67 -2.07
C ASP A 113 -15.69 21.11 -0.63
N HIS A 114 -16.82 21.01 0.06
CA HIS A 114 -16.88 20.46 1.41
C HIS A 114 -16.36 19.02 1.47
N VAL A 115 -16.83 18.15 0.58
CA VAL A 115 -16.39 16.75 0.49
C VAL A 115 -14.90 16.64 0.16
N THR A 116 -14.39 17.48 -0.75
CA THR A 116 -12.97 17.50 -1.13
C THR A 116 -12.09 17.91 0.06
N ARG A 117 -12.45 18.97 0.78
CA ARG A 117 -11.75 19.39 2.00
C ARG A 117 -11.77 18.32 3.09
N TYR A 118 -12.90 17.65 3.27
CA TYR A 118 -13.04 16.57 4.23
C TYR A 118 -12.14 15.37 3.88
N ARG A 119 -12.09 14.98 2.60
CA ARG A 119 -11.20 13.91 2.11
C ARG A 119 -9.73 14.25 2.32
N HIS A 120 -9.31 15.45 1.92
CA HIS A 120 -7.94 15.89 2.14
C HIS A 120 -7.57 15.93 3.61
N ARG A 121 -8.49 16.33 4.51
CA ARG A 121 -8.24 16.27 5.94
C ARG A 121 -8.06 14.84 6.44
N GLN A 122 -8.93 13.91 6.05
CA GLN A 122 -8.78 12.50 6.44
C GLN A 122 -7.49 11.89 5.91
N GLU A 123 -7.10 12.21 4.67
CA GLU A 123 -5.83 11.77 4.10
C GLU A 123 -4.64 12.36 4.84
N GLN A 124 -4.71 13.64 5.20
CA GLN A 124 -3.70 14.31 6.02
C GLN A 124 -3.70 13.82 7.47
N GLU A 125 -4.81 13.35 8.04
CA GLU A 125 -4.83 12.73 9.36
C GLU A 125 -4.24 11.32 9.31
N ARG A 126 -4.54 10.56 8.24
CA ARG A 126 -3.91 9.27 7.96
C ARG A 126 -2.40 9.40 7.73
N GLN A 127 -1.96 10.47 7.08
CA GLN A 127 -0.53 10.72 6.79
C GLN A 127 0.19 11.49 7.92
N GLY A 128 -0.52 12.37 8.62
CA GLY A 128 -0.01 13.36 9.58
C GLY A 128 -0.24 13.00 11.05
N GLY A 129 -1.07 11.99 11.33
CA GLY A 129 -1.05 11.28 12.60
C GLY A 129 0.35 10.78 12.99
N GLY A 130 1.28 10.68 12.03
CA GLY A 130 2.70 10.39 12.22
C GLY A 130 3.65 11.56 12.51
N LYS A 131 3.19 12.80 12.69
CA LYS A 131 4.10 13.97 12.92
C LYS A 131 3.82 14.81 14.16
N LYS A 132 2.91 14.41 15.04
CA LYS A 132 2.74 15.06 16.33
C LYS A 132 2.79 14.03 17.45
N GLN A 133 3.96 13.88 18.04
CA GLN A 133 4.27 14.20 19.45
C GLN A 133 5.71 13.78 19.74
#